data_AF-A0A2E8YXL9-F1
#
_entry.id   AF-A0A2E8YXL9-F1
#
_cell.length_a   1.000
_cell.length_b   1.000
_cell.length_c   1.000
_cell.angle_alpha   90.00
_cell.angle_beta   90.00
_cell.angle_gamma   90.00
#
_symmetry.space_group_name_H-M   'P 1'
#
loop_
_entity.id
_entity.type
_entity.pdbx_description
1 polymer ?
#
loop_
_entity_poly.entity_id
_entity_poly.type
_entity_poly.pdbx_seq_one_letter_code
_entity_poly.pdbx_strand_id
1 'polypeptide(L)' 'MPSMTIRGLSDEARDELAARAARRGQSMQEYVRLLLEREVAHADLDELLDGLARRKTAAGSRVATDDILAAREAERR' A
#
# COMPACT_ATOMS: atom_id res chain seq x y z
N MET A 1 -1.25 19.88 -15.78
CA MET A 1 -0.80 18.67 -15.05
C MET A 1 0.66 18.86 -14.68
N PRO A 2 1.10 18.41 -13.48
CA PRO A 2 2.52 18.40 -13.17
C PRO A 2 3.23 17.42 -14.10
N SER A 3 4.43 17.79 -14.56
CA SER A 3 5.33 16.93 -15.32
C SER A 3 6.58 16.67 -14.48
N MET A 4 7.16 15.48 -14.64
CA MET A 4 8.36 15.06 -13.93
C MET A 4 9.30 14.36 -14.90
N THR A 5 10.59 14.69 -14.81
CA THR A 5 11.66 14.03 -15.58
C THR A 5 12.59 13.33 -14.61
N ILE A 6 12.71 12.01 -14.73
CA ILE A 6 13.65 11.20 -13.94
C ILE A 6 14.98 11.13 -14.69
N ARG A 7 16.04 11.70 -14.13
CA ARG A 7 17.40 11.66 -14.71
C ARG A 7 18.20 10.50 -14.11
N GLY A 8 19.10 9.92 -14.91
CA GLY A 8 19.97 8.83 -14.45
C GLY A 8 19.26 7.49 -14.25
N LEU A 9 18.09 7.31 -14.85
CA LEU A 9 17.43 6.01 -14.89
C LEU A 9 18.23 5.07 -15.81
N SER A 10 18.60 3.89 -15.32
CA SER A 10 19.32 2.92 -16.14
C SER A 10 18.41 2.41 -17.27
N ASP A 11 19.01 2.02 -18.39
CA ASP A 11 18.25 1.51 -19.53
C ASP A 11 17.49 0.24 -19.17
N GLU A 12 18.07 -0.63 -18.34
CA GLU A 12 17.44 -1.85 -17.86
C GLU A 12 16.20 -1.54 -17.02
N ALA A 13 16.29 -0.55 -16.12
CA ALA A 13 15.16 -0.12 -15.31
C ALA A 13 14.05 0.50 -16.18
N ARG A 14 14.43 1.32 -17.17
CA ARG A 14 13.49 1.90 -18.14
C ARG A 14 12.76 0.80 -18.92
N ASP A 15 13.48 -0.20 -19.43
CA ASP A 15 12.93 -1.31 -20.21
C ASP A 15 12.01 -2.21 -19.39
N GLU A 16 12.40 -2.54 -18.15
CA GLU A 16 11.55 -3.34 -17.28
C GLU A 16 10.26 -2.59 -16.90
N LEU A 17 10.34 -1.28 -16.62
CA LEU A 17 9.15 -0.45 -16.37
C LEU A 17 8.23 -0.40 -17.60
N ALA A 18 8.78 -0.24 -18.81
CA ALA A 18 8.02 -0.27 -20.04
C ALA A 18 7.35 -1.64 -20.27
N ALA A 19 8.07 -2.73 -20.04
CA ALA A 19 7.53 -4.09 -20.14
C ALA A 19 6.41 -4.33 -19.12
N ARG A 20 6.56 -3.85 -17.87
CA ARG A 20 5.51 -3.92 -16.84
C ARG A 20 4.26 -3.12 -17.20
N ALA A 21 4.44 -1.95 -17.79
CA ALA A 21 3.34 -1.11 -18.26
C ALA A 21 2.58 -1.79 -19.41
N ALA A 22 3.31 -2.34 -20.39
CA ALA A 22 2.74 -3.08 -21.51
C ALA A 22 1.93 -4.30 -21.04
N ARG A 23 2.45 -5.08 -20.07
CA ARG A 23 1.72 -6.21 -19.45
C ARG A 23 0.41 -5.81 -18.79
N ARG A 24 0.26 -4.54 -18.39
CA ARG A 24 -0.96 -3.98 -17.78
C ARG A 24 -1.83 -3.21 -18.77
N GLY A 25 -1.46 -3.15 -20.05
CA GLY A 25 -2.17 -2.36 -21.06
C GLY A 25 -2.11 -0.85 -20.81
N GLN A 26 -1.06 -0.38 -20.13
CA GLN A 26 -0.89 1.02 -19.73
C GLN A 26 0.32 1.64 -20.45
N SER A 27 0.29 2.97 -20.62
CA SER A 27 1.52 3.69 -21.01
C SER A 27 2.55 3.66 -19.88
N MET A 28 3.84 3.75 -20.21
CA MET A 28 4.91 3.77 -19.20
C MET A 28 4.73 4.94 -18.21
N GLN A 29 4.34 6.12 -18.70
CA GLN A 29 4.12 7.29 -17.86
C GLN A 29 2.96 7.08 -16.88
N GLU A 30 1.86 6.48 -17.34
CA GLU A 30 0.70 6.20 -16.50
C GLU A 30 1.01 5.15 -15.43
N TYR A 31 1.74 4.09 -15.83
CA TYR A 31 2.19 3.06 -14.89
C TYR A 31 3.08 3.64 -13.79
N VAL A 32 4.07 4.46 -14.15
CA VAL A 32 4.98 5.11 -13.19
C VAL A 32 4.23 6.10 -12.30
N ARG A 33 3.29 6.88 -12.86
CA ARG A 33 2.44 7.79 -12.07
C ARG A 33 1.68 7.04 -10.98
N LEU A 34 0.99 5.95 -11.35
CA LEU A 34 0.25 5.12 -10.39
C LEU A 34 1.15 4.46 -9.36
N LEU A 35 2.39 4.10 -9.74
CA LEU A 35 3.37 3.57 -8.82
C LEU A 35 3.76 4.60 -7.75
N LEU A 36 4.02 5.85 -8.16
CA LEU A 36 4.37 6.95 -7.25
C LEU A 36 3.19 7.37 -6.37
N GLU A 37 1.98 7.42 -6.95
CA GLU A 37 0.76 7.70 -6.17
C GLU A 37 0.52 6.62 -5.11
N ARG A 38 0.78 5.36 -5.44
CA ARG A 38 0.70 4.24 -4.48
C ARG A 38 1.75 4.36 -3.40
N GLU A 39 2.98 4.72 -3.76
CA GLU A 39 4.05 4.94 -2.79
C GLU A 39 3.68 6.03 -1.78
N VAL A 40 3.11 7.14 -2.25
CA VAL A 40 2.65 8.23 -1.38
C VAL A 40 1.40 7.86 -0.59
N ALA A 41 0.51 7.03 -1.15
CA ALA A 41 -0.71 6.60 -0.46
C ALA A 41 -0.41 5.69 0.74
N HIS A 42 0.72 4.99 0.73
CA HIS A 42 1.21 4.21 1.86
C HIS A 42 2.23 5.07 2.61
N ALA A 43 1.73 5.90 3.52
CA ALA A 43 2.54 6.52 4.56
C ALA A 43 3.51 5.48 5.14
N ASP A 44 4.74 5.93 5.39
CA ASP A 44 5.87 5.13 5.87
C ASP A 44 5.38 4.12 6.93
N LEU A 45 5.87 2.87 6.91
CA LEU A 45 5.36 1.82 7.79
C LEU A 45 5.29 2.29 9.25
N ASP A 46 6.26 3.11 9.65
CA ASP A 46 6.32 3.77 10.94
C ASP A 46 5.16 4.76 11.17
N GLU A 47 4.81 5.62 10.20
CA GLU A 47 3.64 6.51 10.28
C GLU A 47 2.32 5.74 10.32
N LEU A 48 2.25 4.61 9.64
CA LEU A 48 1.09 3.71 9.62
C LEU A 48 0.93 3.00 10.99
N LEU A 49 2.03 2.48 11.54
CA LEU A 49 2.08 1.88 12.88
C LEU A 49 1.72 2.90 13.96
N ASP A 50 2.22 4.12 13.85
CA ASP A 50 1.88 5.26 14.70
C ASP A 50 0.38 5.59 14.62
N GLY A 51 -0.16 5.64 13.40
CA GLY A 51 -1.59 5.85 13.15
C GLY A 51 -2.45 4.75 13.77
N LEU A 52 -2.03 3.48 13.65
CA LEU A 52 -2.70 2.32 14.25
C LEU A 52 -2.64 2.35 15.77
N ALA A 53 -1.49 2.69 16.37
CA ALA A 53 -1.33 2.82 17.82
C ALA A 53 -2.24 3.92 18.37
N ARG A 54 -2.29 5.08 17.71
CA ARG A 54 -3.20 6.19 18.05
C ARG A 54 -4.67 5.78 17.92
N ARG A 55 -5.04 5.11 16.83
CA ARG A 55 -6.42 4.66 16.57
C ARG A 55 -6.87 3.58 17.55
N LYS A 56 -6.00 2.62 17.89
CA LYS A 56 -6.26 1.57 18.88
C LYS A 56 -6.44 2.15 20.29
N THR A 57 -5.65 3.16 20.63
CA THR A 57 -5.80 3.89 21.90
C THR A 57 -7.10 4.70 21.93
N ALA A 58 -7.44 5.39 20.84
CA ALA A 58 -8.63 6.21 20.75
C ALA A 58 -9.95 5.42 20.65
N ALA A 59 -9.94 4.25 20.00
CA ALA A 59 -11.12 3.42 19.84
C ALA A 59 -11.60 2.80 21.16
N GLY A 60 -10.73 2.67 22.17
CA GLY A 60 -11.07 2.20 23.52
C GLY A 60 -11.55 0.75 23.62
N SER A 61 -11.92 0.11 22.51
CA SER A 61 -12.32 -1.29 22.46
C SER A 61 -11.10 -2.20 22.49
N ARG A 62 -11.04 -3.05 23.51
CA ARG A 62 -10.11 -4.17 23.58
C ARG A 62 -10.94 -5.43 23.45
N VAL A 63 -10.66 -6.22 22.42
CA VAL A 63 -11.21 -7.57 22.28
C VAL A 63 -10.20 -8.51 22.88
N ALA A 64 -10.58 -9.27 23.91
CA ALA A 64 -9.69 -10.27 24.48
C ALA A 64 -9.56 -11.46 23.51
N THR A 65 -8.42 -12.14 23.53
CA THR A 65 -8.19 -13.34 22.72
C THR A 65 -9.30 -14.38 22.96
N ASP A 66 -9.76 -14.50 24.20
CA ASP A 66 -10.83 -15.44 24.56
C ASP A 66 -12.17 -15.09 23.91
N ASP A 67 -12.49 -13.80 23.76
CA ASP A 67 -13.71 -13.34 23.07
C ASP A 67 -13.67 -13.68 21.58
N ILE A 68 -12.48 -13.57 20.95
CA ILE A 68 -12.27 -13.94 19.54
C ILE A 68 -12.46 -15.45 19.35
N LEU A 69 -11.88 -16.25 20.25
CA LEU A 69 -12.01 -17.70 20.21
C LEU A 69 -13.45 -18.15 20.46
N ALA A 70 -14.15 -17.52 21.40
CA ALA A 70 -15.55 -17.80 21.69
C ALA A 70 -16.46 -17.46 20.50
N ALA A 71 -16.27 -16.31 19.85
CA ALA A 71 -17.03 -15.92 18.66
C ALA A 71 -16.80 -16.90 17.49
N ARG A 72 -15.54 -17.32 17.28
CA ARG A 72 -15.18 -18.30 16.23
C ARG A 72 -15.75 -19.69 16.51
N GLU A 73 -15.90 -20.08 17.78
CA GLU A 73 -16.50 -21.36 18.16
C GLU A 73 -18.02 -21.34 18.02
N ALA A 74 -18.65 -20.18 18.28
CA ALA A 74 -20.08 -19.98 18.11
C ALA A 74 -20.53 -20.04 16.64
N GLU A 75 -19.70 -19.61 15.70
CA GLU A 75 -19.98 -19.69 14.25
C GLU A 75 -19.86 -21.11 13.68
N ARG A 76 -19.22 -22.02 14.42
CA ARG A 76 -19.00 -23.43 14.03
C ARG A 76 -20.06 -24.40 14.55
N ARG A 77 -21.03 -23.93 15.34
CA ARG A 77 -22.14 -24.71 15.90
C ARG A 77 -23.46 -24.33 15.23
#